data_AF-A0A1S3MZ94-F1
#
_entry.id   AF-A0A1S3MZ94-F1
#
_cell.length_a   1.000
_cell.length_b   1.000
_cell.length_c   1.000
_cell.angle_alpha   90.00
_cell.angle_beta   90.00
_cell.angle_gamma   90.00
#
_symmetry.space_group_name_H-M   'P 1'
#
loop_
_entity.id
_entity.type
_entity.pdbx_description
1 polymer ?
#
loop_
_entity_poly.entity_id
_entity_poly.type
_entity_poly.pdbx_seq_one_letter_code
_entity_poly.pdbx_strand_id
1 'polypeptide(L)'
;MTTKPTPFTEMTTKPTSEGPSTEATTLYTSQPTTFSTRSPTTSESTTSAGPTTMSTTISTESTTRTICECRDLKRNQIWACGEKWTEDCINKTCKGGKIEMTSVTCPNPVRPTMCPRGQMVRVSDGCCDYWKCDCRCDLYGDPHYISFQGVTFDFLDNCTYILVKEKTLRHHLTVAVDNYFCIPELDGSCAKGIILQYQNNTATVSIVPDEYRVKSTLNQKSVEPPYEENGIRFETTGYMVSVYIPEIRSHISLTPSNTVTVTLAMEHFLHNTQGQCGLY
;
A
#
# COMPACT_ATOMS: atom_id res chain seq x y z
N MET A 1 -49.64 -9.02 -47.97
CA MET A 1 -49.39 -7.56 -48.07
C MET A 1 -47.91 -7.36 -47.85
N THR A 2 -47.20 -7.09 -48.93
CA THR A 2 -45.74 -7.10 -49.03
C THR A 2 -45.26 -5.65 -48.86
N THR A 3 -44.61 -5.32 -47.75
CA THR A 3 -44.06 -3.98 -47.51
C THR A 3 -42.58 -3.96 -47.91
N LYS A 4 -42.29 -3.16 -48.94
CA LYS A 4 -40.97 -2.87 -49.51
C LYS A 4 -40.14 -2.00 -48.55
N PRO A 5 -38.81 -2.20 -48.41
CA PRO A 5 -37.97 -1.32 -47.61
C PRO A 5 -37.53 -0.07 -48.39
N THR A 6 -37.50 1.07 -47.69
CA THR A 6 -37.00 2.37 -48.15
C THR A 6 -35.48 2.46 -47.89
N PRO A 7 -34.65 3.01 -48.81
CA PRO A 7 -33.22 3.14 -48.57
C PRO A 7 -32.91 4.34 -47.67
N PHE A 8 -32.06 4.14 -46.67
CA PHE A 8 -31.47 5.21 -45.85
C PHE A 8 -30.18 5.71 -46.51
N THR A 9 -30.04 7.04 -46.59
CA THR A 9 -28.91 7.75 -47.20
C THR A 9 -27.79 7.94 -46.20
N GLU A 10 -26.57 7.51 -46.54
CA GLU A 10 -25.34 7.79 -45.79
C GLU A 10 -24.98 9.29 -45.87
N MET A 11 -24.73 9.89 -44.71
CA MET A 11 -24.21 11.26 -44.61
C MET A 11 -22.73 11.18 -44.20
N THR A 12 -21.84 11.40 -45.17
CA THR A 12 -20.39 11.46 -44.97
C THR A 12 -20.00 12.82 -44.39
N THR A 13 -19.56 12.87 -43.14
CA THR A 13 -18.93 14.06 -42.54
C THR A 13 -17.41 13.91 -42.53
N LYS A 14 -16.74 14.84 -43.21
CA LYS A 14 -15.28 15.01 -43.30
C LYS A 14 -14.72 15.55 -41.97
N PRO A 15 -13.52 15.11 -41.51
CA PRO A 15 -12.93 15.64 -40.28
C PRO A 15 -12.23 16.99 -40.55
N THR A 16 -12.48 17.97 -39.68
CA THR A 16 -11.73 19.23 -39.61
C THR A 16 -10.63 19.08 -38.56
N SER A 17 -9.40 19.33 -39.00
CA SER A 17 -8.18 19.36 -38.19
C SER A 17 -8.02 20.75 -37.57
N GLU A 18 -7.92 20.84 -36.25
CA GLU A 18 -7.42 22.01 -35.52
C GLU A 18 -6.08 21.65 -34.87
N GLY A 19 -5.06 22.46 -35.17
CA GLY A 19 -3.69 22.31 -34.68
C GLY A 19 -3.49 22.79 -33.24
N PRO A 20 -2.32 22.51 -32.64
CA PRO A 20 -2.09 22.71 -31.21
C PRO A 20 -1.69 24.16 -30.90
N SER A 21 -2.33 24.76 -29.89
CA SER A 21 -1.91 26.01 -29.28
C SER A 21 -0.81 25.77 -28.25
N THR A 22 0.33 26.40 -28.47
CA THR A 22 1.51 26.45 -27.59
C THR A 22 1.24 27.40 -26.42
N GLU A 23 1.36 26.93 -25.18
CA GLU A 23 1.49 27.80 -24.00
C GLU A 23 2.77 27.50 -23.23
N ALA A 24 3.40 28.59 -22.79
CA ALA A 24 4.81 28.68 -22.43
C ALA A 24 5.10 28.27 -20.98
N THR A 25 6.18 27.52 -20.81
CA THR A 25 6.75 27.09 -19.53
C THR A 25 7.56 28.22 -18.89
N THR A 26 7.11 28.76 -17.75
CA THR A 26 7.95 29.59 -16.87
C THR A 26 8.67 28.74 -15.83
N LEU A 27 10.00 28.65 -15.95
CA LEU A 27 10.92 28.03 -14.99
C LEU A 27 11.20 28.99 -13.83
N TYR A 28 10.89 28.58 -12.59
CA TYR A 28 11.39 29.20 -11.37
C TYR A 28 12.58 28.41 -10.83
N THR A 29 13.76 29.03 -10.84
CA THR A 29 14.98 28.52 -10.20
C THR A 29 15.12 29.14 -8.81
N SER A 30 15.18 28.30 -7.78
CA SER A 30 15.56 28.72 -6.41
C SER A 30 16.86 28.03 -5.99
N GLN A 31 17.91 28.82 -5.79
CA GLN A 31 19.17 28.39 -5.17
C GLN A 31 19.02 28.29 -3.64
N PRO A 32 19.69 27.34 -2.96
CA PRO A 32 19.70 27.27 -1.49
C PRO A 32 20.81 28.13 -0.88
N THR A 33 20.46 28.91 0.14
CA THR A 33 21.41 29.62 1.03
C THR A 33 21.76 28.74 2.23
N THR A 34 23.05 28.53 2.45
CA THR A 34 23.63 27.80 3.59
C THR A 34 23.81 28.74 4.78
N PHE A 35 23.26 28.38 5.94
CA PHE A 35 23.57 29.03 7.22
C PHE A 35 24.47 28.12 8.06
N SER A 36 25.62 28.68 8.46
CA SER A 36 26.62 28.07 9.33
C SER A 36 26.38 28.49 10.77
N THR A 37 26.21 27.52 11.68
CA THR A 37 25.97 27.77 13.11
C THR A 37 27.26 27.47 13.90
N ARG A 38 27.79 28.50 14.56
CA ARG A 38 28.99 28.44 15.41
C ARG A 38 28.57 28.26 16.87
N SER A 39 29.06 27.21 17.53
CA SER A 39 28.87 26.95 18.97
C SER A 39 29.61 27.98 19.85
N PRO A 40 29.05 28.36 21.01
CA PRO A 40 29.80 29.12 22.01
C PRO A 40 30.44 28.21 23.07
N THR A 41 31.76 28.36 23.20
CA THR A 41 32.60 27.91 24.30
C THR A 41 32.30 28.71 25.56
N THR A 42 32.12 28.06 26.71
CA THR A 42 32.01 28.72 28.02
C THR A 42 33.27 28.46 28.84
N SER A 43 33.86 29.54 29.34
CA SER A 43 35.11 29.59 30.10
C SER A 43 34.93 29.18 31.56
N GLU A 44 35.90 28.40 32.06
CA GLU A 44 36.07 28.07 33.48
C GLU A 44 36.57 29.28 34.28
N SER A 45 36.01 29.46 35.48
CA SER A 45 36.54 30.35 36.51
C SER A 45 36.91 29.54 37.75
N THR A 46 38.21 29.53 38.03
CA THR A 46 38.87 28.95 39.19
C THR A 46 38.63 29.79 40.45
N THR A 47 38.26 29.14 41.56
CA THR A 47 38.45 29.73 42.89
C THR A 47 39.01 28.69 43.84
N SER A 48 40.13 29.05 44.47
CA SER A 48 40.92 28.25 45.42
C SER A 48 40.36 28.39 46.83
N ALA A 49 40.20 27.28 47.55
CA ALA A 49 40.04 27.25 49.00
C ALA A 49 40.76 26.02 49.56
N GLY A 50 41.61 26.25 50.58
CA GLY A 50 42.55 25.28 51.14
C GLY A 50 41.94 24.13 51.98
N PRO A 51 42.77 23.19 52.43
CA PRO A 51 42.32 21.90 52.93
C PRO A 51 41.87 22.00 54.39
N THR A 52 40.59 21.70 54.65
CA THR A 52 40.10 21.46 56.01
C THR A 52 39.78 19.98 56.16
N THR A 53 40.61 19.29 56.92
CA THR A 53 40.49 17.87 57.22
C THR A 53 39.32 17.67 58.19
N MET A 54 38.21 17.13 57.70
CA MET A 54 37.15 16.58 58.54
C MET A 54 37.03 15.08 58.27
N SER A 55 37.41 14.29 59.27
CA SER A 55 37.20 12.84 59.31
C SER A 55 35.71 12.56 59.20
N THR A 56 35.27 12.14 58.02
CA THR A 56 33.90 11.70 57.78
C THR A 56 33.89 10.19 57.88
N THR A 57 33.29 9.68 58.93
CA THR A 57 33.05 8.26 59.17
C THR A 57 32.25 7.72 57.99
N ILE A 58 32.86 6.86 57.16
CA ILE A 58 32.16 6.14 56.10
C ILE A 58 31.25 5.13 56.79
N SER A 59 29.99 5.51 56.99
CA SER A 59 28.93 4.54 57.21
C SER A 59 28.66 3.88 55.87
N THR A 60 29.22 2.69 55.65
CA THR A 60 28.78 1.79 54.59
C THR A 60 27.36 1.32 54.93
N GLU A 61 26.38 2.19 54.66
CA GLU A 61 25.03 1.71 54.43
C GLU A 61 25.09 0.84 53.19
N SER A 62 24.98 -0.47 53.40
CA SER A 62 24.55 -1.40 52.37
C SER A 62 23.13 -1.01 51.97
N THR A 63 23.01 -0.01 51.10
CA THR A 63 21.78 0.20 50.35
C THR A 63 21.68 -1.01 49.45
N THR A 64 21.06 -2.08 49.94
CA THR A 64 20.37 -3.04 49.10
C THR A 64 19.28 -2.23 48.40
N ARG A 65 19.65 -1.53 47.32
CA ARG A 65 18.68 -1.05 46.34
C ARG A 65 17.96 -2.31 45.94
N THR A 66 16.76 -2.52 46.48
CA THR A 66 15.89 -3.60 46.07
C THR A 66 15.64 -3.31 44.61
N ILE A 67 16.34 -4.02 43.72
CA ILE A 67 16.15 -3.88 42.28
C ILE A 67 14.73 -4.35 42.05
N CYS A 68 13.86 -3.38 41.78
CA CYS A 68 12.46 -3.63 41.50
C CYS A 68 12.39 -4.21 40.10
N GLU A 69 12.16 -5.52 40.02
CA GLU A 69 12.01 -6.26 38.77
C GLU A 69 10.78 -7.16 38.82
N CYS A 70 10.14 -7.35 37.68
CA CYS A 70 9.10 -8.34 37.49
C CYS A 70 9.67 -9.51 36.69
N ARG A 71 9.28 -10.73 37.05
CA ARG A 71 9.79 -11.95 36.40
C ARG A 71 8.65 -12.86 35.96
N ASP A 72 8.71 -13.33 34.71
CA ASP A 72 7.90 -14.44 34.20
C ASP A 72 8.77 -15.70 34.18
N LEU A 73 8.53 -16.57 35.16
CA LEU A 73 9.27 -17.83 35.32
C LEU A 73 8.97 -18.85 34.21
N LYS A 74 7.83 -18.75 33.53
CA LYS A 74 7.46 -19.70 32.46
C LYS A 74 8.19 -19.38 31.16
N ARG A 75 8.39 -18.09 30.87
CA ARG A 75 9.03 -17.61 29.65
C ARG A 75 10.47 -17.14 29.85
N ASN A 76 10.97 -17.23 31.09
CA ASN A 76 12.31 -16.77 31.49
C ASN A 76 12.59 -15.31 31.09
N GLN A 77 11.58 -14.45 31.27
CA GLN A 77 11.65 -13.02 30.95
C GLN A 77 11.67 -12.17 32.24
N ILE A 78 12.41 -11.07 32.20
CA ILE A 78 12.58 -10.13 33.31
C ILE A 78 12.37 -8.72 32.76
N TRP A 79 11.60 -7.91 33.49
CA TRP A 79 11.32 -6.52 33.16
C TRP A 79 11.67 -5.63 34.35
N ALA A 80 12.34 -4.50 34.09
CA ALA A 80 12.57 -3.50 35.13
C ALA A 80 11.25 -2.80 35.51
N CYS A 81 11.14 -2.35 36.76
CA CYS A 81 9.98 -1.56 37.18
C CYS A 81 9.85 -0.27 36.36
N GLY A 82 8.63 -0.02 35.88
CA GLY A 82 8.28 1.05 34.95
C GLY A 82 8.14 0.58 33.50
N GLU A 83 8.69 -0.59 33.14
CA GLU A 83 8.53 -1.13 31.79
C GLU A 83 7.08 -1.47 31.48
N LYS A 84 6.69 -1.18 30.23
CA LYS A 84 5.36 -1.41 29.68
C LYS A 84 5.49 -2.20 28.39
N TRP A 85 4.63 -3.19 28.23
CA TRP A 85 4.56 -3.97 27.01
C TRP A 85 3.12 -4.43 26.77
N THR A 86 2.82 -4.83 25.54
CA THR A 86 1.51 -5.33 25.17
C THR A 86 1.69 -6.73 24.60
N GLU A 87 0.88 -7.67 25.06
CA GLU A 87 0.92 -9.06 24.60
C GLU A 87 -0.50 -9.63 24.65
N ASP A 88 -0.91 -10.35 23.62
CA ASP A 88 -2.25 -10.96 23.51
C ASP A 88 -3.38 -9.96 23.83
N CYS A 89 -3.21 -8.70 23.39
CA CYS A 89 -4.15 -7.60 23.62
C CYS A 89 -4.34 -7.22 25.09
N ILE A 90 -3.31 -7.45 25.90
CA ILE A 90 -3.22 -7.06 27.30
C ILE A 90 -2.02 -6.13 27.47
N ASN A 91 -2.28 -4.91 27.92
CA ASN A 91 -1.27 -3.97 28.38
C ASN A 91 -0.75 -4.41 29.74
N LYS A 92 0.54 -4.70 29.81
CA LYS A 92 1.26 -5.15 31.00
C LYS A 92 2.23 -4.06 31.44
N THR A 93 2.36 -3.87 32.75
CA THR A 93 3.29 -2.90 33.32
C THR A 93 3.93 -3.49 34.57
N CYS A 94 5.25 -3.42 34.66
CA CYS A 94 5.95 -3.81 35.88
C CYS A 94 5.91 -2.69 36.90
N LYS A 95 5.21 -2.88 38.02
CA LYS A 95 5.09 -1.87 39.08
C LYS A 95 5.26 -2.52 40.45
N GLY A 96 6.26 -2.05 41.20
CA GLY A 96 6.52 -2.57 42.56
C GLY A 96 6.82 -4.07 42.60
N GLY A 97 7.47 -4.62 41.57
CA GLY A 97 7.78 -6.06 41.46
C GLY A 97 6.59 -6.94 41.06
N LYS A 98 5.44 -6.35 40.75
CA LYS A 98 4.24 -7.05 40.25
C LYS A 98 3.91 -6.61 38.83
N ILE A 99 3.52 -7.57 38.00
CA ILE A 99 2.98 -7.30 36.67
C ILE A 99 1.51 -6.92 36.82
N GLU A 100 1.20 -5.65 36.64
CA GLU A 100 -0.17 -5.16 36.51
C GLU A 100 -0.62 -5.37 35.06
N MET A 101 -1.86 -5.86 34.88
CA MET A 101 -2.41 -6.21 33.58
C MET A 101 -3.72 -5.45 33.37
N THR A 102 -3.90 -4.90 32.17
CA THR A 102 -5.12 -4.20 31.75
C THR A 102 -5.42 -4.57 30.31
N SER A 103 -6.69 -4.81 29.97
CA SER A 103 -7.08 -5.07 28.59
C SER A 103 -6.78 -3.86 27.70
N VAL A 104 -6.29 -4.09 26.48
CA VAL A 104 -6.18 -3.02 25.47
C VAL A 104 -7.57 -2.43 25.26
N THR A 105 -7.66 -1.10 25.37
CA THR A 105 -8.90 -0.37 25.11
C THR A 105 -8.84 0.14 23.69
N CYS A 106 -9.68 -0.42 22.82
CA CYS A 106 -9.76 0.02 21.43
C CYS A 106 -10.49 1.36 21.32
N PRO A 107 -10.04 2.26 20.43
CA PRO A 107 -10.81 3.44 20.11
C PRO A 107 -12.15 3.02 19.49
N ASN A 108 -13.20 3.81 19.73
CA ASN A 108 -14.48 3.57 19.07
C ASN A 108 -14.28 3.63 17.55
N PRO A 109 -14.67 2.57 16.80
CA PRO A 109 -14.36 2.49 15.38
C PRO A 109 -15.13 3.57 14.62
N VAL A 110 -14.41 4.59 14.15
CA VAL A 110 -14.95 5.66 13.32
C VAL A 110 -15.19 5.09 11.93
N ARG A 111 -16.44 5.13 11.47
CA ARG A 111 -16.78 4.74 10.10
C ARG A 111 -16.54 5.92 9.15
N PRO A 112 -15.71 5.76 8.10
CA PRO A 112 -15.61 6.75 7.05
C PRO A 112 -16.99 7.06 6.46
N THR A 113 -17.30 8.33 6.28
CA THR A 113 -18.64 8.76 5.84
C THR A 113 -18.88 8.44 4.36
N MET A 114 -17.81 8.46 3.55
CA MET A 114 -17.85 8.11 2.13
C MET A 114 -16.53 7.42 1.73
N CYS A 115 -16.61 6.19 1.21
CA CYS A 115 -15.52 5.54 0.50
C CYS A 115 -15.85 5.53 -1.01
N PRO A 116 -14.85 5.71 -1.91
CA PRO A 116 -15.06 5.59 -3.35
C PRO A 116 -15.72 4.27 -3.68
N ARG A 117 -16.76 4.31 -4.52
CA ARG A 117 -17.51 3.12 -4.96
C ARG A 117 -17.94 2.21 -3.79
N GLY A 118 -18.19 2.78 -2.61
CA GLY A 118 -18.61 2.04 -1.41
C GLY A 118 -17.58 1.04 -0.87
N GLN A 119 -16.30 1.17 -1.22
CA GLN A 119 -15.24 0.24 -0.84
C GLN A 119 -14.79 0.46 0.62
N MET A 120 -15.68 0.18 1.56
CA MET A 120 -15.38 0.22 3.00
C MET A 120 -14.99 -1.17 3.49
N VAL A 121 -13.89 -1.27 4.24
CA VAL A 121 -13.33 -2.53 4.72
C VAL A 121 -13.02 -2.46 6.21
N ARG A 122 -13.12 -3.61 6.89
CA ARG A 122 -12.73 -3.77 8.30
C ARG A 122 -11.31 -4.33 8.35
N VAL A 123 -10.42 -3.63 9.03
CA VAL A 123 -9.00 -3.97 9.17
C VAL A 123 -8.69 -4.17 10.64
N SER A 124 -7.94 -5.22 10.97
CA SER A 124 -7.50 -5.49 12.33
C SER A 124 -5.99 -5.24 12.46
N ASP A 125 -5.56 -4.67 13.58
CA ASP A 125 -4.14 -4.62 13.96
C ASP A 125 -3.71 -5.82 14.83
N GLY A 126 -4.60 -6.82 14.95
CA GLY A 126 -4.44 -7.99 15.82
C GLY A 126 -5.15 -7.85 17.17
N CYS A 127 -5.49 -6.63 17.59
CA CYS A 127 -6.20 -6.38 18.84
C CYS A 127 -7.44 -5.53 18.68
N CYS A 128 -7.41 -4.57 17.78
CA CYS A 128 -8.46 -3.61 17.53
C CYS A 128 -8.83 -3.63 16.06
N ASP A 129 -10.11 -3.39 15.81
CA ASP A 129 -10.66 -3.31 14.47
C ASP A 129 -10.99 -1.86 14.09
N TYR A 130 -10.71 -1.53 12.84
CA TYR A 130 -10.87 -0.20 12.28
C TYR A 130 -11.60 -0.30 10.96
N TRP A 131 -12.37 0.74 10.63
CA TRP A 131 -12.92 0.90 9.30
C TRP A 131 -11.97 1.74 8.46
N LYS A 132 -11.63 1.21 7.29
CA LYS A 132 -10.82 1.92 6.29
C LYS A 132 -11.53 1.90 4.94
N CYS A 133 -11.03 2.70 4.02
CA CYS A 133 -11.49 2.71 2.65
C CYS A 133 -10.43 2.16 1.71
N ASP A 134 -10.89 1.49 0.67
CA ASP A 134 -10.08 1.11 -0.48
C ASP A 134 -10.53 1.89 -1.72
N CYS A 135 -9.67 1.92 -2.71
CA CYS A 135 -10.06 2.28 -4.06
C CYS A 135 -9.95 1.05 -4.96
N ARG A 136 -10.98 0.85 -5.80
CA ARG A 136 -11.11 -0.31 -6.68
C ARG A 136 -11.23 0.12 -8.13
N CYS A 137 -10.37 -0.43 -8.97
CA CYS A 137 -10.38 -0.30 -10.42
C CYS A 137 -10.67 -1.67 -11.04
N ASP A 138 -11.57 -1.70 -12.02
CA ASP A 138 -12.02 -2.94 -12.67
C ASP A 138 -11.82 -2.86 -14.17
N LEU A 139 -11.40 -3.97 -14.77
CA LEU A 139 -11.42 -4.17 -16.22
C LEU A 139 -12.19 -5.46 -16.52
N TYR A 140 -13.06 -5.43 -17.52
CA TYR A 140 -13.81 -6.60 -17.95
C TYR A 140 -14.14 -6.54 -19.44
N GLY A 141 -14.18 -7.71 -20.08
CA GLY A 141 -14.62 -7.87 -21.47
C GLY A 141 -13.77 -7.09 -22.48
N ASP A 142 -14.45 -6.52 -23.48
CA ASP A 142 -13.92 -5.69 -24.55
C ASP A 142 -14.55 -4.28 -24.52
N PRO A 143 -13.82 -3.23 -24.15
CA PRO A 143 -12.70 -3.14 -23.23
C PRO A 143 -13.10 -2.16 -22.15
N HIS A 144 -13.91 -2.62 -21.20
CA HIS A 144 -14.57 -1.73 -20.26
C HIS A 144 -13.73 -1.55 -19.01
N TYR A 145 -13.33 -0.32 -18.75
CA TYR A 145 -12.58 0.08 -17.57
C TYR A 145 -13.48 0.88 -16.64
N ILE A 146 -13.33 0.64 -15.34
CA ILE A 146 -13.92 1.47 -14.29
C ILE A 146 -12.79 1.96 -13.40
N SER A 147 -12.57 3.27 -13.40
CA SER A 147 -11.53 3.91 -12.59
C SER A 147 -11.82 3.82 -11.07
N PHE A 148 -10.86 4.21 -10.24
CA PHE A 148 -11.02 4.29 -8.78
C PHE A 148 -12.21 5.15 -8.35
N GLN A 149 -12.56 6.17 -9.15
CA GLN A 149 -13.68 7.07 -8.89
C GLN A 149 -14.99 6.62 -9.54
N GLY A 150 -15.00 5.47 -10.20
CA GLY A 150 -16.19 4.94 -10.86
C GLY A 150 -16.43 5.50 -12.27
N VAL A 151 -15.44 6.16 -12.87
CA VAL A 151 -15.56 6.63 -14.26
C VAL A 151 -15.39 5.45 -15.20
N THR A 152 -16.41 5.22 -16.03
CA THR A 152 -16.42 4.20 -17.07
C THR A 152 -15.78 4.74 -18.34
N PHE A 153 -14.85 4.00 -18.93
CA PHE A 153 -14.25 4.34 -20.23
C PHE A 153 -13.79 3.08 -20.95
N ASP A 154 -13.63 3.20 -22.27
CA ASP A 154 -13.15 2.11 -23.11
C ASP A 154 -11.72 2.39 -23.57
N PHE A 155 -10.88 1.35 -23.60
CA PHE A 155 -9.51 1.47 -24.07
C PHE A 155 -9.10 0.23 -24.89
N LEU A 156 -9.09 0.41 -26.21
CA LEU A 156 -8.80 -0.62 -27.20
C LEU A 156 -7.39 -0.42 -27.72
N ASP A 157 -6.51 -1.41 -27.58
CA ASP A 157 -5.29 -1.63 -28.39
C ASP A 157 -4.47 -2.81 -27.80
N ASN A 158 -3.53 -3.33 -28.57
CA ASN A 158 -2.66 -4.48 -28.27
C ASN A 158 -1.31 -3.98 -27.76
N CYS A 159 -1.30 -3.46 -26.54
CA CYS A 159 -0.08 -3.00 -25.87
C CYS A 159 -0.16 -3.26 -24.36
N THR A 160 0.93 -2.94 -23.67
CA THR A 160 0.99 -2.92 -22.21
C THR A 160 0.74 -1.50 -21.70
N TYR A 161 -0.26 -1.33 -20.83
CA TYR A 161 -0.65 -0.02 -20.28
C TYR A 161 -0.48 0.04 -18.77
N ILE A 162 -0.13 1.22 -18.27
CA ILE A 162 -0.06 1.47 -16.82
C ILE A 162 -1.47 1.72 -16.29
N LEU A 163 -1.98 0.76 -15.54
CA LEU A 163 -3.22 0.91 -14.78
C LEU A 163 -3.04 1.91 -13.65
N VAL A 164 -1.99 1.71 -12.86
CA VAL A 164 -1.66 2.61 -11.75
C VAL A 164 -0.20 2.51 -11.39
N LYS A 165 0.43 3.64 -11.11
CA LYS A 165 1.72 3.75 -10.45
C LYS A 165 1.71 4.91 -9.47
N GLU A 166 2.68 4.94 -8.57
CA GLU A 166 2.84 6.06 -7.64
C GLU A 166 3.27 7.35 -8.38
N LYS A 167 2.82 8.52 -7.88
CA LYS A 167 3.35 9.83 -8.29
C LYS A 167 4.69 10.08 -7.59
N THR A 168 4.71 9.86 -6.28
CA THR A 168 5.88 9.88 -5.41
C THR A 168 6.13 8.47 -4.91
N LEU A 169 7.33 7.94 -5.19
CA LEU A 169 7.71 6.58 -4.84
C LEU A 169 7.77 6.44 -3.30
N ARG A 170 6.81 5.68 -2.74
CA ARG A 170 6.73 5.32 -1.32
C ARG A 170 6.92 3.82 -1.15
N HIS A 171 6.22 3.06 -1.98
CA HIS A 171 6.22 1.60 -1.98
C HIS A 171 6.81 1.00 -3.26
N HIS A 172 7.17 1.85 -4.23
CA HIS A 172 7.62 1.44 -5.57
C HIS A 172 6.58 0.55 -6.26
N LEU A 173 5.30 0.92 -6.12
CA LEU A 173 4.19 0.16 -6.71
C LEU A 173 3.94 0.61 -8.16
N THR A 174 3.90 -0.35 -9.07
CA THR A 174 3.37 -0.16 -10.44
C THR A 174 2.56 -1.37 -10.84
N VAL A 175 1.38 -1.15 -11.40
CA VAL A 175 0.49 -2.16 -11.97
C VAL A 175 0.27 -1.83 -13.43
N ALA A 176 0.63 -2.77 -14.29
CA ALA A 176 0.42 -2.70 -15.74
C ALA A 176 -0.47 -3.86 -16.19
N VAL A 177 -1.25 -3.63 -17.23
CA VAL A 177 -2.03 -4.67 -17.91
C VAL A 177 -1.45 -4.89 -19.30
N ASP A 178 -1.22 -6.15 -19.67
CA ASP A 178 -0.87 -6.56 -21.03
C ASP A 178 -2.17 -6.92 -21.76
N ASN A 179 -2.52 -6.13 -22.78
CA ASN A 179 -3.73 -6.33 -23.57
C ASN A 179 -3.40 -6.98 -24.92
N TYR A 180 -4.37 -7.69 -25.49
CA TYR A 180 -4.28 -8.28 -26.82
C TYR A 180 -5.62 -8.27 -27.53
N PHE A 181 -5.61 -8.32 -28.86
CA PHE A 181 -6.84 -8.52 -29.62
C PHE A 181 -7.36 -9.94 -29.45
N CYS A 182 -8.39 -10.10 -28.62
CA CYS A 182 -9.05 -11.37 -28.35
C CYS A 182 -10.21 -11.63 -29.33
N ILE A 183 -10.67 -10.59 -30.04
CA ILE A 183 -11.72 -10.67 -31.06
C ILE A 183 -11.13 -10.19 -32.40
N PRO A 184 -10.63 -11.10 -33.26
CA PRO A 184 -9.88 -10.73 -34.47
C PRO A 184 -10.66 -9.88 -35.49
N GLU A 185 -11.99 -9.93 -35.46
CA GLU A 185 -12.85 -9.30 -36.47
C GLU A 185 -13.43 -7.93 -36.02
N LEU A 186 -13.27 -7.56 -34.74
CA LEU A 186 -13.90 -6.37 -34.16
C LEU A 186 -12.90 -5.44 -33.46
N ASP A 187 -11.59 -5.68 -33.62
CA ASP A 187 -10.51 -4.98 -32.89
C ASP A 187 -10.68 -4.99 -31.36
N GLY A 188 -11.40 -5.99 -30.85
CA GLY A 188 -11.74 -6.08 -29.44
C GLY A 188 -10.55 -6.48 -28.57
N SER A 189 -10.29 -5.73 -27.50
CA SER A 189 -9.09 -5.87 -26.66
C SER A 189 -9.42 -6.45 -25.29
N CYS A 190 -8.72 -7.53 -24.92
CA CYS A 190 -8.86 -8.19 -23.63
C CYS A 190 -7.56 -8.15 -22.83
N ALA A 191 -7.67 -8.19 -21.50
CA ALA A 191 -6.52 -8.36 -20.62
C ALA A 191 -5.94 -9.79 -20.76
N LYS A 192 -4.69 -9.91 -21.20
CA LYS A 192 -3.92 -11.16 -21.24
C LYS A 192 -3.25 -11.47 -19.92
N GLY A 193 -2.79 -10.44 -19.23
CA GLY A 193 -2.05 -10.57 -17.99
C GLY A 193 -1.84 -9.25 -17.28
N ILE A 194 -1.39 -9.34 -16.03
CA ILE A 194 -1.05 -8.20 -15.18
C ILE A 194 0.40 -8.33 -14.78
N ILE A 195 1.11 -7.20 -14.80
CA ILE A 195 2.48 -7.05 -14.33
C ILE A 195 2.46 -6.13 -13.11
N LEU A 196 2.82 -6.67 -11.96
CA LEU A 196 2.90 -5.98 -10.68
C LEU A 196 4.37 -5.82 -10.29
N GLN A 197 4.81 -4.57 -10.15
CA GLN A 197 6.09 -4.23 -9.54
C GLN A 197 5.83 -3.75 -8.12
N TYR A 198 6.55 -4.32 -7.17
CA TYR A 198 6.54 -3.93 -5.76
C TYR A 198 7.96 -4.00 -5.21
N GLN A 199 8.46 -2.87 -4.71
CA GLN A 199 9.88 -2.72 -4.34
C GLN A 199 10.78 -3.13 -5.52
N ASN A 200 11.60 -4.16 -5.35
CA ASN A 200 12.52 -4.65 -6.38
C ASN A 200 12.02 -5.96 -7.04
N ASN A 201 10.77 -6.34 -6.80
CA ASN A 201 10.20 -7.61 -7.27
C ASN A 201 9.16 -7.37 -8.35
N THR A 202 9.09 -8.29 -9.31
CA THR A 202 8.07 -8.30 -10.36
C THR A 202 7.25 -9.57 -10.26
N ALA A 203 5.97 -9.43 -9.93
CA ALA A 203 4.98 -10.50 -10.01
C ALA A 203 4.19 -10.37 -11.31
N THR A 204 3.92 -11.48 -11.98
CA THR A 204 3.07 -11.50 -13.18
C THR A 204 2.01 -12.58 -13.05
N VAL A 205 0.78 -12.25 -13.40
CA VAL A 205 -0.29 -13.23 -13.61
C VAL A 205 -0.76 -13.15 -15.06
N SER A 206 -0.90 -14.28 -15.73
CA SER A 206 -1.27 -14.30 -17.15
C SER A 206 -2.16 -15.47 -17.49
N ILE A 207 -3.08 -15.27 -18.42
CA ILE A 207 -4.02 -16.29 -18.87
C ILE A 207 -3.29 -17.28 -19.77
N VAL A 208 -3.57 -18.55 -19.57
CA VAL A 208 -3.21 -19.64 -20.47
C VAL A 208 -4.50 -20.07 -21.19
N PRO A 209 -4.75 -19.58 -22.43
CA PRO A 209 -6.06 -19.74 -23.08
C PRO A 209 -6.48 -21.20 -23.22
N ASP A 210 -5.57 -22.08 -23.65
CA ASP A 210 -5.84 -23.49 -23.92
C ASP A 210 -6.21 -24.30 -22.65
N GLU A 211 -5.82 -23.79 -21.48
CA GLU A 211 -6.02 -24.46 -20.19
C GLU A 211 -7.07 -23.76 -19.33
N TYR A 212 -7.65 -22.65 -19.81
CA TYR A 212 -8.60 -21.81 -19.10
C TYR A 212 -8.19 -21.51 -17.65
N ARG A 213 -6.89 -21.25 -17.44
CA ARG A 213 -6.30 -20.97 -16.13
C ARG A 213 -5.40 -19.75 -16.15
N VAL A 214 -5.03 -19.28 -14.96
CA VAL A 214 -4.07 -18.20 -14.77
C VAL A 214 -2.77 -18.78 -14.23
N LYS A 215 -1.66 -18.54 -14.92
CA LYS A 215 -0.31 -18.87 -14.42
C LYS A 215 0.30 -17.67 -13.70
N SER A 216 1.16 -17.95 -12.72
CA SER A 216 1.81 -16.93 -11.91
C SER A 216 3.33 -17.05 -11.99
N THR A 217 4.01 -15.90 -12.02
CA THR A 217 5.47 -15.86 -11.86
C THR A 217 5.87 -14.77 -10.86
N LEU A 218 6.95 -15.02 -10.14
CA LEU A 218 7.64 -14.04 -9.31
C LEU A 218 9.09 -13.96 -9.77
N ASN A 219 9.55 -12.78 -10.15
CA ASN A 219 10.89 -12.54 -10.69
C ASN A 219 11.25 -13.52 -11.82
N GLN A 220 10.31 -13.69 -12.77
CA GLN A 220 10.40 -14.60 -13.92
C GLN A 220 10.38 -16.11 -13.59
N LYS A 221 10.34 -16.48 -12.31
CA LYS A 221 10.22 -17.88 -11.88
C LYS A 221 8.74 -18.25 -11.71
N SER A 222 8.33 -19.37 -12.31
CA SER A 222 6.97 -19.89 -12.12
C SER A 222 6.71 -20.23 -10.66
N VAL A 223 5.54 -19.84 -10.15
CA VAL A 223 5.08 -20.12 -8.78
C VAL A 223 3.67 -20.67 -8.82
N GLU A 224 3.38 -21.65 -7.96
CA GLU A 224 2.05 -22.24 -7.82
C GLU A 224 1.41 -21.76 -6.51
N PRO A 225 0.26 -21.07 -6.54
CA PRO A 225 -0.45 -20.67 -5.34
C PRO A 225 -0.95 -21.88 -4.51
N PRO A 226 -0.97 -21.81 -3.16
CA PRO A 226 -0.55 -20.68 -2.34
C PRO A 226 0.98 -20.53 -2.30
N TYR A 227 1.47 -19.31 -2.48
CA TYR A 227 2.90 -19.00 -2.48
C TYR A 227 3.14 -17.62 -1.86
N GLU A 228 4.14 -17.46 -1.00
CA GLU A 228 4.51 -16.16 -0.43
C GLU A 228 6.02 -16.00 -0.37
N GLU A 229 6.52 -14.91 -0.94
CA GLU A 229 7.93 -14.53 -0.90
C GLU A 229 8.06 -13.02 -1.13
N ASN A 230 9.07 -12.39 -0.52
CA ASN A 230 9.38 -10.97 -0.71
C ASN A 230 8.21 -10.01 -0.45
N GLY A 231 7.32 -10.35 0.49
CA GLY A 231 6.14 -9.56 0.83
C GLY A 231 4.99 -9.64 -0.18
N ILE A 232 5.08 -10.55 -1.16
CA ILE A 232 4.07 -10.80 -2.18
C ILE A 232 3.48 -12.20 -1.96
N ARG A 233 2.17 -12.27 -1.74
CA ARG A 233 1.43 -13.53 -1.55
C ARG A 233 0.50 -13.79 -2.73
N PHE A 234 0.61 -14.96 -3.33
CA PHE A 234 -0.27 -15.47 -4.36
C PHE A 234 -1.27 -16.44 -3.74
N GLU A 235 -2.55 -16.25 -4.06
CA GLU A 235 -3.63 -17.16 -3.69
C GLU A 235 -4.46 -17.50 -4.93
N THR A 236 -5.16 -18.64 -4.88
CA THR A 236 -6.06 -19.07 -5.96
C THR A 236 -7.34 -19.63 -5.38
N THR A 237 -8.44 -19.43 -6.11
CA THR A 237 -9.72 -20.12 -5.86
C THR A 237 -9.92 -21.32 -6.79
N GLY A 238 -8.90 -21.67 -7.58
CA GLY A 238 -8.99 -22.61 -8.70
C GLY A 238 -9.53 -21.97 -9.99
N TYR A 239 -10.29 -20.88 -9.89
CA TYR A 239 -10.77 -20.11 -11.04
C TYR A 239 -9.96 -18.82 -11.25
N MET A 240 -9.73 -18.03 -10.20
CA MET A 240 -8.96 -16.79 -10.29
C MET A 240 -7.67 -16.86 -9.47
N VAL A 241 -6.68 -16.06 -9.84
CA VAL A 241 -5.48 -15.83 -9.05
C VAL A 241 -5.52 -14.41 -8.49
N SER A 242 -5.24 -14.29 -7.19
CA SER A 242 -5.07 -13.02 -6.49
C SER A 242 -3.63 -12.87 -6.02
N VAL A 243 -3.05 -11.69 -6.24
CA VAL A 243 -1.72 -11.30 -5.76
C VAL A 243 -1.90 -10.22 -4.70
N TYR A 244 -1.65 -10.58 -3.45
CA TYR A 244 -1.73 -9.71 -2.28
C TYR A 244 -0.36 -9.14 -1.94
N ILE A 245 -0.36 -7.87 -1.52
CA ILE A 245 0.77 -7.22 -0.87
C ILE A 245 0.28 -6.82 0.53
N PRO A 246 0.41 -7.70 1.53
CA PRO A 246 -0.22 -7.51 2.84
C PRO A 246 0.24 -6.25 3.56
N GLU A 247 1.52 -5.89 3.44
CA GLU A 247 2.13 -4.72 4.09
C GLU A 247 1.42 -3.41 3.74
N ILE A 248 0.99 -3.27 2.49
CA ILE A 248 0.28 -2.09 1.98
C ILE A 248 -1.21 -2.36 1.75
N ARG A 249 -1.71 -3.48 2.29
CA ARG A 249 -3.13 -3.87 2.27
C ARG A 249 -3.78 -3.77 0.88
N SER A 250 -3.02 -4.13 -0.15
CA SER A 250 -3.41 -3.97 -1.55
C SER A 250 -3.35 -5.30 -2.27
N HIS A 251 -4.18 -5.49 -3.28
CA HIS A 251 -4.17 -6.72 -4.07
C HIS A 251 -4.67 -6.49 -5.49
N ILE A 252 -4.25 -7.39 -6.38
CA ILE A 252 -4.78 -7.50 -7.73
C ILE A 252 -5.34 -8.90 -7.94
N SER A 253 -6.28 -9.06 -8.87
CA SER A 253 -6.74 -10.37 -9.29
C SER A 253 -6.97 -10.44 -10.79
N LEU A 254 -6.78 -11.63 -11.35
CA LEU A 254 -7.06 -11.95 -12.74
C LEU A 254 -7.88 -13.23 -12.83
N THR A 255 -8.91 -13.21 -13.66
CA THR A 255 -9.69 -14.40 -14.04
C THR A 255 -9.32 -14.87 -15.45
N PRO A 256 -9.53 -16.14 -15.81
CA PRO A 256 -9.35 -16.64 -17.18
C PRO A 256 -10.37 -16.04 -18.16
N SER A 257 -11.40 -15.35 -17.66
CA SER A 257 -12.37 -14.58 -18.46
C SER A 257 -11.96 -13.10 -18.61
N ASN A 258 -10.65 -12.81 -18.57
CA ASN A 258 -10.07 -11.47 -18.80
C ASN A 258 -10.55 -10.39 -17.80
N THR A 259 -11.08 -10.77 -16.64
CA THR A 259 -11.49 -9.80 -15.62
C THR A 259 -10.31 -9.45 -14.72
N VAL A 260 -9.99 -8.17 -14.63
CA VAL A 260 -8.96 -7.62 -13.74
C VAL A 260 -9.62 -6.80 -12.65
N THR A 261 -9.14 -6.97 -11.42
CA THR A 261 -9.46 -6.05 -10.32
C THR A 261 -8.15 -5.58 -9.69
N VAL A 262 -8.03 -4.27 -9.46
CA VAL A 262 -6.95 -3.64 -8.72
C VAL A 262 -7.56 -2.93 -7.52
N THR A 263 -7.18 -3.36 -6.31
CA THR A 263 -7.66 -2.78 -5.06
C THR A 263 -6.47 -2.23 -4.27
N LEU A 264 -6.47 -0.92 -4.01
CA LEU A 264 -5.42 -0.25 -3.25
C LEU A 264 -5.98 0.35 -1.95
N ALA A 265 -5.19 0.26 -0.89
CA ALA A 265 -5.51 0.83 0.41
C ALA A 265 -5.34 2.36 0.40
N MET A 266 -6.40 3.11 0.72
CA MET A 266 -6.37 4.57 0.60
C MET A 266 -5.35 5.23 1.53
N GLU A 267 -5.07 4.67 2.71
CA GLU A 267 -4.09 5.23 3.64
C GLU A 267 -2.66 5.29 3.06
N HIS A 268 -2.36 4.49 2.04
CA HIS A 268 -1.05 4.47 1.36
C HIS A 268 -1.05 5.29 0.07
N PHE A 269 -2.19 5.31 -0.65
CA PHE A 269 -2.26 5.76 -2.04
C PHE A 269 -3.10 7.01 -2.28
N LEU A 270 -3.77 7.56 -1.26
CA LEU A 270 -4.52 8.82 -1.37
C LEU A 270 -3.61 9.95 -1.88
N HIS A 271 -4.07 10.62 -2.93
CA HIS A 271 -3.38 11.69 -3.65
C HIS A 271 -2.04 11.32 -4.29
N ASN A 272 -1.72 10.03 -4.39
CA ASN A 272 -0.42 9.53 -4.85
C ASN A 272 -0.47 8.56 -6.05
N THR A 273 -1.59 8.44 -6.77
CA THR A 273 -1.66 7.52 -7.93
C THR A 273 -1.80 8.22 -9.28
N GLN A 274 -1.29 7.62 -10.34
CA GLN A 274 -1.46 8.04 -11.73
C GLN A 274 -1.52 6.83 -12.67
N GLY A 275 -2.30 6.91 -13.75
CA GLY A 275 -2.52 5.82 -14.71
C GLY A 275 -3.97 5.76 -15.18
N GLN A 276 -4.34 4.72 -15.92
CA GLN A 276 -5.70 4.53 -16.44
C GLN A 276 -6.76 4.34 -15.34
N CYS A 277 -6.41 3.78 -14.18
CA CYS A 277 -7.31 3.71 -13.03
C CYS A 277 -7.60 5.08 -12.39
N GLY A 278 -7.02 6.15 -12.93
CA GLY A 278 -7.28 7.52 -12.56
C GLY A 278 -6.39 8.03 -11.44
N LEU A 279 -6.53 9.33 -11.18
CA LEU A 279 -5.90 9.99 -10.05
C LEU A 279 -6.74 9.70 -8.81
N TYR A 280 -6.05 9.23 -7.78
CA TYR A 280 -6.56 9.26 -6.42
C TYR A 280 -5.59 10.04 -5.57
#